data_AF-A0A8D9B1D0-F1
#
_entry.id   AF-A0A8D9B1D0-F1
#
_cell.length_a   1.000
_cell.length_b   1.000
_cell.length_c   1.000
_cell.angle_alpha   90.00
_cell.angle_beta   90.00
_cell.angle_gamma   90.00
#
_symmetry.space_group_name_H-M   'P 1'
#
loop_
_entity.id
_entity.type
_entity.pdbx_description
1 polymer ?
#
loop_
_entity_poly.entity_id
_entity_poly.type
_entity_poly.pdbx_seq_one_letter_code
_entity_poly.pdbx_strand_id
1 'polypeptide(L)'
;DKFMKEKSNPYLLLRQTESVAEKMLSSWFTFLLYPFLRECAGEPLYLLFQAMKYQLNKGPEDAITGEARYSISEKTLIRGVIHFLPMTVYVSCGGYKRINVKVLDCDTISQVKEKSLDAIYQATPFSKRPRIDDLNIEWRTSKGDRIILNDFDTTTNVEEDWKRVNTLSHYNVPYGARLTLVPKATTTCEDTPIENNTDGNTLSLNIADSDSLPKEWHLVKRSDHEDPQKGKKYPIKGRRRNKMVSEAYLTQLMGKIGPLQKFFDDLFETVFSAVHRGCALPLAVKFMFDFLDDQALHHGITDEEIVHSWKSNALPLRFWVNLITNPNFVFDIHKSNTLDTCLGVLAHTFMDSCSTS
;
A
#
# COMPACT_ATOMS: atom_id res chain seq x y z
N ASP A 1 2.53 -34.59 18.17
CA ASP A 1 2.00 -35.06 19.47
C ASP A 1 0.68 -34.46 19.97
N LYS A 2 0.68 -33.31 20.68
CA LYS A 2 -0.54 -32.81 21.37
C LYS A 2 -1.74 -32.66 20.42
N PHE A 3 -1.51 -32.03 19.28
CA PHE A 3 -2.53 -31.83 18.25
C PHE A 3 -3.14 -33.14 17.73
N MET A 4 -2.31 -34.18 17.54
CA MET A 4 -2.76 -35.50 17.11
C MET A 4 -3.52 -36.24 18.20
N LYS A 5 -3.11 -36.08 19.47
CA LYS A 5 -3.80 -36.68 20.62
C LYS A 5 -5.21 -36.12 20.84
N GLU A 6 -5.44 -34.87 20.47
CA GLU A 6 -6.75 -34.21 20.56
C GLU A 6 -7.74 -34.65 19.46
N LYS A 7 -7.35 -35.59 18.57
CA LYS A 7 -8.11 -36.02 17.39
C LYS A 7 -8.54 -34.85 16.48
N SER A 8 -7.77 -33.76 16.51
CA SER A 8 -7.96 -32.65 15.59
C SER A 8 -7.69 -33.09 14.16
N ASN A 9 -8.42 -32.50 13.20
CA ASN A 9 -8.19 -32.78 11.78
C ASN A 9 -6.72 -32.45 11.42
N PRO A 10 -5.91 -33.42 10.96
CA PRO A 10 -4.50 -33.21 10.62
C PRO A 10 -4.28 -32.08 9.59
N TYR A 11 -5.22 -31.85 8.68
CA TYR A 11 -5.18 -30.75 7.70
C TYR A 11 -5.13 -29.34 8.35
N LEU A 12 -5.47 -29.21 9.63
CA LEU A 12 -5.51 -27.93 10.32
C LEU A 12 -4.23 -27.61 11.11
N LEU A 13 -3.25 -28.51 11.14
CA LEU A 13 -1.99 -28.30 11.84
C LEU A 13 -1.24 -27.09 11.24
N LEU A 14 -0.74 -26.21 12.10
CA LEU A 14 -0.07 -24.95 11.73
C LEU A 14 -0.95 -24.00 10.90
N ARG A 15 -2.28 -24.17 10.84
CA ARG A 15 -3.13 -23.25 10.06
C ARG A 15 -3.36 -21.91 10.77
N GLN A 16 -3.42 -21.91 12.09
CA GLN A 16 -3.60 -20.72 12.92
C GLN A 16 -2.40 -20.49 13.83
N THR A 17 -2.26 -19.31 14.42
CA THR A 17 -1.16 -19.01 15.35
C THR A 17 -1.69 -19.02 16.78
N GLU A 18 -1.86 -20.21 17.33
CA GLU A 18 -2.47 -20.44 18.65
C GLU A 18 -1.44 -20.86 19.69
N SER A 19 -0.23 -21.21 19.27
CA SER A 19 0.85 -21.67 20.15
C SER A 19 2.10 -20.79 20.09
N VAL A 20 2.90 -20.84 21.16
CA VAL A 20 4.24 -20.21 21.21
C VAL A 20 5.17 -20.84 20.16
N ALA A 21 5.07 -22.15 19.94
CA ALA A 21 5.87 -22.86 18.95
C ALA A 21 5.64 -22.33 17.52
N GLU A 22 4.39 -22.05 17.14
CA GLU A 22 4.06 -21.45 15.83
C GLU A 22 4.63 -20.04 15.66
N LYS A 23 4.60 -19.22 16.72
CA LYS A 23 5.24 -17.88 16.71
C LYS A 23 6.76 -17.97 16.60
N MET A 24 7.36 -18.94 17.30
CA MET A 24 8.79 -19.21 17.22
C MET A 24 9.18 -19.72 15.84
N LEU A 25 8.36 -20.55 15.19
CA LEU A 25 8.59 -21.04 13.82
C LEU A 25 8.70 -19.88 12.82
N SER A 26 7.78 -18.92 12.87
CA SER A 26 7.85 -17.73 12.01
C SER A 26 9.11 -16.91 12.27
N SER A 27 9.52 -16.76 13.53
CA SER A 27 10.75 -16.05 13.90
C SER A 27 12.00 -16.80 13.43
N TRP A 28 12.00 -18.13 13.56
CA TRP A 28 13.09 -19.02 13.13
C TRP A 28 13.32 -18.93 11.62
N PHE A 29 12.26 -19.01 10.82
CA PHE A 29 12.36 -18.77 9.37
C PHE A 29 12.82 -17.35 9.06
N THR A 30 12.37 -16.35 9.80
CA THR A 30 12.80 -14.96 9.58
C THR A 30 14.30 -14.79 9.73
N PHE A 31 14.92 -15.34 10.78
CA PHE A 31 16.36 -15.25 10.97
C PHE A 31 17.15 -16.03 9.91
N LEU A 32 16.71 -17.25 9.59
CA LEU A 32 17.47 -18.15 8.71
C LEU A 32 17.27 -17.87 7.22
N LEU A 33 16.15 -17.26 6.83
CA LEU A 33 15.87 -16.86 5.45
C LEU A 33 16.30 -15.43 5.15
N TYR A 34 16.76 -14.66 6.13
CA TYR A 34 17.26 -13.30 5.89
C TYR A 34 18.40 -13.24 4.85
N PRO A 35 19.43 -14.12 4.86
CA PRO A 35 20.43 -14.15 3.81
C PRO A 35 19.83 -14.43 2.43
N PHE A 36 18.90 -15.39 2.34
CA PHE A 36 18.19 -15.72 1.10
C PHE A 36 17.35 -14.55 0.57
N LEU A 37 16.69 -13.81 1.47
CA LEU A 37 16.00 -12.58 1.12
C LEU A 37 16.98 -11.52 0.61
N ARG A 38 18.13 -11.36 1.25
CA ARG A 38 19.10 -10.34 0.86
C ARG A 38 19.75 -10.63 -0.49
N GLU A 39 20.01 -11.90 -0.79
CA GLU A 39 20.82 -12.31 -1.94
C GLU A 39 20.01 -12.74 -3.16
N CYS A 40 18.81 -13.30 -2.95
CA CYS A 40 18.05 -13.94 -4.04
C CYS A 40 16.62 -13.35 -4.14
N ALA A 41 15.81 -13.39 -3.08
CA ALA A 41 14.38 -13.05 -3.14
C ALA A 41 14.02 -11.56 -2.94
N GLY A 42 14.94 -10.75 -2.43
CA GLY A 42 14.69 -9.34 -2.13
C GLY A 42 14.57 -8.48 -3.40
N GLU A 43 15.39 -8.74 -4.41
CA GLU A 43 15.31 -8.02 -5.69
C GLU A 43 13.94 -8.20 -6.36
N PRO A 44 13.44 -9.43 -6.64
CA PRO A 44 12.14 -9.61 -7.28
C PRO A 44 10.99 -9.07 -6.41
N LEU A 45 11.07 -9.19 -5.08
CA LEU A 45 10.06 -8.62 -4.18
C LEU A 45 10.02 -7.08 -4.28
N TYR A 46 11.18 -6.43 -4.30
CA TYR A 46 11.27 -4.98 -4.45
C TYR A 46 10.82 -4.52 -5.84
N LEU A 47 11.21 -5.24 -6.90
CA LEU A 47 10.79 -4.94 -8.27
C LEU A 47 9.28 -5.08 -8.44
N LEU A 48 8.66 -6.10 -7.84
CA LEU A 48 7.21 -6.26 -7.81
C LEU A 48 6.54 -5.05 -7.14
N PHE A 49 7.01 -4.67 -5.95
CA PHE A 49 6.49 -3.49 -5.24
C PHE A 49 6.59 -2.21 -6.09
N GLN A 50 7.75 -1.97 -6.72
CA GLN A 50 7.96 -0.81 -7.59
C GLN A 50 7.07 -0.86 -8.84
N ALA A 51 6.93 -2.02 -9.48
CA ALA A 51 6.08 -2.21 -10.64
C ALA A 51 4.60 -1.91 -10.32
N MET A 52 4.13 -2.35 -9.16
CA MET A 52 2.78 -2.06 -8.69
C MET A 52 2.57 -0.58 -8.41
N LYS A 53 3.48 0.04 -7.65
CA LYS A 53 3.44 1.48 -7.38
C LYS A 53 3.43 2.29 -8.68
N TYR A 54 4.28 1.90 -9.64
CA TYR A 54 4.32 2.52 -10.96
C TYR A 54 3.01 2.33 -11.74
N GLN A 55 2.42 1.14 -11.71
CA GLN A 55 1.17 0.84 -12.39
C GLN A 55 -0.01 1.66 -11.83
N LEU A 56 -0.09 1.80 -10.50
CA LEU A 56 -1.08 2.67 -9.86
C LEU A 56 -0.91 4.13 -10.29
N ASN A 57 0.33 4.63 -10.27
CA ASN A 57 0.66 6.03 -10.59
C ASN A 57 0.42 6.44 -12.05
N LYS A 58 0.16 5.50 -12.96
CA LYS A 58 -0.17 5.81 -14.38
C LYS A 58 -1.54 6.47 -14.55
N GLY A 59 -2.42 6.36 -13.57
CA GLY A 59 -3.80 6.83 -13.65
C GLY A 59 -4.24 7.53 -12.37
N PRO A 60 -5.45 8.12 -12.38
CA PRO A 60 -5.94 8.87 -11.25
C PRO A 60 -6.07 8.00 -10.01
N GLU A 61 -5.66 8.56 -8.88
CA GLU A 61 -5.87 8.03 -7.53
C GLU A 61 -6.57 9.10 -6.70
N ASP A 62 -7.69 8.74 -6.08
CA ASP A 62 -8.42 9.63 -5.19
C ASP A 62 -7.71 9.70 -3.84
N ALA A 63 -7.28 10.89 -3.43
CA ALA A 63 -6.50 11.10 -2.22
C ALA A 63 -7.32 10.91 -0.93
N ILE A 64 -8.65 10.94 -1.02
CA ILE A 64 -9.57 10.82 0.12
C ILE A 64 -10.14 9.40 0.24
N THR A 65 -10.53 8.78 -0.88
CA THR A 65 -11.09 7.42 -0.87
C THR A 65 -10.02 6.33 -1.00
N GLY A 66 -8.85 6.64 -1.55
CA GLY A 66 -7.82 5.65 -1.88
C GLY A 66 -8.23 4.75 -3.06
N GLU A 67 -9.21 5.17 -3.86
CA GLU A 67 -9.58 4.47 -5.08
C GLU A 67 -8.66 4.89 -6.23
N ALA A 68 -8.19 3.94 -7.02
CA ALA A 68 -7.33 4.22 -8.18
C ALA A 68 -7.85 3.58 -9.46
N ARG A 69 -7.61 4.23 -10.61
CA ARG A 69 -8.03 3.74 -11.93
C ARG A 69 -7.38 2.42 -12.29
N TYR A 70 -6.10 2.25 -11.97
CA TYR A 70 -5.32 1.06 -12.26
C TYR A 70 -5.17 0.10 -11.06
N SER A 71 -6.02 0.25 -10.04
CA SER A 71 -6.08 -0.73 -8.95
C SER A 71 -6.43 -2.12 -9.47
N ILE A 72 -5.79 -3.13 -8.90
CA ILE A 72 -6.08 -4.55 -9.12
C ILE A 72 -7.05 -5.11 -8.07
N SER A 73 -7.47 -4.30 -7.09
CA SER A 73 -8.49 -4.68 -6.11
C SER A 73 -9.83 -4.06 -6.47
N GLU A 74 -10.91 -4.86 -6.43
CA GLU A 74 -12.27 -4.36 -6.63
C GLU A 74 -12.66 -3.29 -5.60
N LYS A 75 -12.12 -3.37 -4.38
CA LYS A 75 -12.45 -2.46 -3.28
C LYS A 75 -11.90 -1.06 -3.46
N THR A 76 -10.75 -0.92 -4.14
CA THR A 76 -10.07 0.35 -4.36
C THR A 76 -10.09 0.73 -5.84
N LEU A 77 -11.05 0.22 -6.61
CA LEU A 77 -11.18 0.51 -8.02
C LEU A 77 -12.14 1.68 -8.25
N ILE A 78 -11.67 2.74 -8.91
CA ILE A 78 -12.54 3.83 -9.36
C ILE A 78 -13.53 3.29 -10.40
N ARG A 79 -14.83 3.43 -10.12
CA ARG A 79 -15.94 3.00 -11.00
C ARG A 79 -16.41 4.09 -11.96
N GLY A 80 -16.24 5.37 -11.59
CA GLY A 80 -16.61 6.52 -12.42
C GLY A 80 -15.66 6.78 -13.58
N VAL A 81 -16.16 7.50 -14.60
CA VAL A 81 -15.31 8.03 -15.68
C VAL A 81 -14.64 9.30 -15.16
N ILE A 82 -13.32 9.25 -15.00
CA ILE A 82 -12.50 10.40 -14.65
C ILE A 82 -11.67 10.78 -15.87
N HIS A 83 -11.89 11.99 -16.38
CA HIS A 83 -11.03 12.58 -17.42
C HIS A 83 -9.75 13.09 -16.77
N PHE A 84 -8.61 12.74 -17.35
CA PHE A 84 -7.30 13.18 -16.90
C PHE A 84 -6.33 13.27 -18.07
N LEU A 85 -5.32 14.12 -17.91
CA LEU A 85 -4.25 14.37 -18.87
C LEU A 85 -2.90 14.04 -18.23
N PRO A 86 -2.18 13.03 -18.74
CA PRO A 86 -0.79 12.80 -18.36
C PRO A 86 0.08 13.97 -18.80
N MET A 87 0.91 14.47 -17.88
CA MET A 87 1.82 15.59 -18.15
C MET A 87 3.18 15.40 -17.50
N THR A 88 4.17 16.16 -17.95
CA THR A 88 5.52 16.17 -17.38
C THR A 88 5.82 17.54 -16.82
N VAL A 89 6.27 17.61 -15.58
CA VAL A 89 6.70 18.84 -14.90
C VAL A 89 8.18 18.78 -14.59
N TYR A 90 8.85 19.93 -14.55
CA TYR A 90 10.27 20.04 -14.20
C TYR A 90 10.42 20.44 -12.75
N VAL A 91 10.89 19.53 -11.91
CA VAL A 91 10.98 19.74 -10.47
C VAL A 91 12.43 19.92 -10.04
N SER A 92 12.69 20.91 -9.19
CA SER A 92 13.97 21.06 -8.47
C SER A 92 13.72 21.13 -6.96
N CYS A 93 14.65 20.62 -6.16
CA CYS A 93 14.67 20.75 -4.71
C CYS A 93 16.08 21.17 -4.30
N GLY A 94 16.26 22.07 -3.32
CA GLY A 94 17.55 22.28 -2.61
C GLY A 94 18.85 22.35 -3.44
N GLY A 95 18.84 22.91 -4.66
CA GLY A 95 20.03 23.00 -5.53
C GLY A 95 20.29 21.80 -6.45
N TYR A 96 19.46 20.74 -6.39
CA TYR A 96 19.50 19.64 -7.36
C TYR A 96 19.15 20.12 -8.79
N LYS A 97 19.75 19.49 -9.80
CA LYS A 97 19.40 19.69 -11.21
C LYS A 97 17.91 19.37 -11.39
N ARG A 98 17.24 20.11 -12.27
CA ARG A 98 15.82 19.85 -12.59
C ARG A 98 15.65 18.45 -13.17
N ILE A 99 14.67 17.73 -12.63
CA ILE A 99 14.30 16.38 -13.04
C ILE A 99 12.89 16.42 -13.65
N ASN A 100 12.67 15.57 -14.65
CA ASN A 100 11.38 15.42 -15.31
C ASN A 100 10.53 14.46 -14.48
N VAL A 101 9.38 14.92 -14.00
CA VAL A 101 8.45 14.12 -13.20
C VAL A 101 7.15 13.96 -13.98
N LYS A 102 6.72 12.71 -14.17
CA LYS A 102 5.44 12.39 -14.79
C LYS A 102 4.34 12.47 -13.73
N VAL A 103 3.32 13.28 -14.01
CA VAL A 103 2.18 13.55 -13.13
C VAL A 103 0.91 13.59 -13.96
N LEU A 104 -0.25 13.67 -13.31
CA LEU A 104 -1.55 13.86 -13.94
C LEU A 104 -2.08 15.25 -13.56
N ASP A 105 -2.82 15.88 -14.46
CA ASP A 105 -3.50 17.16 -14.17
C ASP A 105 -4.47 17.05 -12.98
N CYS A 106 -5.04 15.88 -12.75
CA CYS A 106 -5.91 15.56 -11.63
C CYS A 106 -5.18 15.10 -10.37
N ASP A 107 -3.84 15.10 -10.31
CA ASP A 107 -3.13 14.83 -9.05
C ASP A 107 -3.31 16.01 -8.07
N THR A 108 -3.50 15.70 -6.79
CA THR A 108 -3.44 16.70 -5.71
C THR A 108 -2.02 17.26 -5.55
N ILE A 109 -1.88 18.40 -4.87
CA ILE A 109 -0.56 18.98 -4.66
C ILE A 109 0.31 18.05 -3.80
N SER A 110 -0.26 17.36 -2.80
CA SER A 110 0.48 16.34 -2.04
C SER A 110 0.89 15.14 -2.88
N GLN A 111 0.03 14.63 -3.78
CA GLN A 111 0.40 13.56 -4.71
C GLN A 111 1.54 13.99 -5.65
N VAL A 112 1.55 15.25 -6.10
CA VAL A 112 2.65 15.81 -6.90
C VAL A 112 3.93 15.89 -6.07
N LYS A 113 3.86 16.28 -4.78
CA LYS A 113 5.03 16.26 -3.87
C LYS A 113 5.59 14.85 -3.74
N GLU A 114 4.74 13.85 -3.51
CA GLU A 114 5.13 12.44 -3.41
C GLU A 114 5.86 11.95 -4.67
N LYS A 115 5.24 12.13 -5.84
CA LYS A 115 5.84 11.74 -7.14
C LYS A 115 7.16 12.47 -7.39
N SER A 116 7.25 13.72 -6.97
CA SER A 116 8.47 14.52 -7.09
C SER A 116 9.59 14.01 -6.17
N LEU A 117 9.27 13.70 -4.92
CA LEU A 117 10.23 13.15 -3.96
C LEU A 117 10.72 11.76 -4.41
N ASP A 118 9.84 10.92 -4.92
CA ASP A 118 10.22 9.61 -5.49
C ASP A 118 11.20 9.75 -6.65
N ALA A 119 11.00 10.73 -7.53
CA ALA A 119 11.88 10.97 -8.67
C ALA A 119 13.24 11.57 -8.27
N ILE A 120 13.25 12.50 -7.32
CA ILE A 120 14.48 13.17 -6.85
C ILE A 120 15.32 12.23 -5.98
N TYR A 121 14.67 11.46 -5.10
CA TYR A 121 15.32 10.63 -4.08
C TYR A 121 15.26 9.14 -4.40
N GLN A 122 15.27 8.76 -5.68
CA GLN A 122 15.12 7.36 -6.14
C GLN A 122 16.09 6.39 -5.46
N ALA A 123 17.35 6.81 -5.24
CA ALA A 123 18.38 6.00 -4.60
C ALA A 123 18.51 6.21 -3.07
N THR A 124 17.61 6.99 -2.46
CA THR A 124 17.65 7.30 -1.02
C THR A 124 16.54 6.52 -0.29
N PRO A 125 16.85 5.85 0.83
CA PRO A 125 15.85 5.18 1.67
C PRO A 125 14.74 6.13 2.13
N PHE A 126 13.50 5.65 2.27
CA PHE A 126 12.35 6.51 2.55
C PHE A 126 12.50 7.30 3.86
N SER A 127 13.00 6.67 4.93
CA SER A 127 13.20 7.31 6.25
C SER A 127 14.14 8.52 6.24
N LYS A 128 15.03 8.63 5.24
CA LYS A 128 15.99 9.73 5.10
C LYS A 128 15.50 10.86 4.19
N ARG A 129 14.33 10.73 3.59
CA ARG A 129 13.76 11.74 2.69
C ARG A 129 13.06 12.83 3.50
N PRO A 130 12.97 14.07 2.98
CA PRO A 130 12.12 15.10 3.55
C PRO A 130 10.65 14.64 3.62
N ARG A 131 9.92 15.05 4.65
CA ARG A 131 8.49 14.77 4.74
C ARG A 131 7.70 15.70 3.82
N ILE A 132 6.59 15.21 3.30
CA ILE A 132 5.70 15.94 2.40
C ILE A 132 5.14 17.20 3.08
N ASP A 133 4.82 17.07 4.37
CA ASP A 133 4.24 18.14 5.18
C ASP A 133 5.21 19.28 5.45
N ASP A 134 6.52 19.01 5.40
CA ASP A 134 7.57 20.01 5.63
C ASP A 134 7.94 20.79 4.35
N LEU A 135 7.29 20.47 3.23
CA LEU A 135 7.59 21.04 1.92
C LEU A 135 6.41 21.82 1.33
N ASN A 136 6.73 22.88 0.62
CA ASN A 136 5.84 23.60 -0.29
C ASN A 136 6.26 23.38 -1.74
N ILE A 137 5.29 23.43 -2.67
CA ILE A 137 5.57 23.50 -4.10
C ILE A 137 5.45 24.97 -4.54
N GLU A 138 6.55 25.54 -5.02
CA GLU A 138 6.57 26.84 -5.71
C GLU A 138 6.49 26.60 -7.22
N TRP A 139 5.42 27.05 -7.85
CA TRP A 139 5.31 27.11 -9.31
C TRP A 139 5.85 28.45 -9.83
N ARG A 140 6.78 28.38 -10.78
CA ARG A 140 7.25 29.55 -11.53
C ARG A 140 6.50 29.69 -12.85
N THR A 141 5.71 30.75 -12.96
CA THR A 141 4.93 31.04 -14.19
C THR A 141 5.85 31.52 -15.30
N SER A 142 5.34 31.53 -16.54
CA SER A 142 6.06 32.08 -17.70
C SER A 142 6.35 33.58 -17.57
N LYS A 143 5.57 34.30 -16.76
CA LYS A 143 5.74 35.72 -16.46
C LYS A 143 6.82 35.99 -15.40
N GLY A 144 7.36 34.94 -14.76
CA GLY A 144 8.36 35.03 -13.71
C GLY A 144 7.78 35.09 -12.30
N ASP A 145 6.45 35.08 -12.16
CA ASP A 145 5.77 35.07 -10.86
C ASP A 145 5.96 33.73 -10.16
N ARG A 146 5.98 33.77 -8.83
CA ARG A 146 6.11 32.60 -7.96
C ARG A 146 4.81 32.40 -7.21
N ILE A 147 4.19 31.24 -7.38
CA ILE A 147 2.92 30.87 -6.75
C ILE A 147 3.16 29.64 -5.90
N ILE A 148 2.77 29.68 -4.62
CA ILE A 148 2.81 28.50 -3.75
C ILE A 148 1.52 27.72 -3.97
N LEU A 149 1.65 26.44 -4.31
CA LEU A 149 0.51 25.52 -4.47
C LEU A 149 0.31 24.74 -3.17
N ASN A 150 -0.95 24.59 -2.76
CA ASN A 150 -1.34 23.81 -1.59
C ASN A 150 -2.61 23.00 -1.87
N ASP A 151 -2.82 21.91 -1.14
CA ASP A 151 -4.04 21.10 -1.25
C ASP A 151 -5.31 21.89 -0.87
N PHE A 152 -5.17 22.84 0.06
CA PHE A 152 -6.21 23.77 0.44
C PHE A 152 -5.61 25.18 0.58
N ASP A 153 -6.27 26.17 -0.02
CA ASP A 153 -5.92 27.59 0.10
C ASP A 153 -7.15 28.48 -0.14
N THR A 154 -6.96 29.80 -0.23
CA THR A 154 -8.03 30.77 -0.47
C THR A 154 -8.73 30.61 -1.82
N THR A 155 -8.15 29.85 -2.75
CA THR A 155 -8.71 29.57 -4.07
C THR A 155 -9.49 28.26 -4.12
N THR A 156 -9.49 27.48 -3.04
CA THR A 156 -10.17 26.19 -2.97
C THR A 156 -11.66 26.30 -3.28
N ASN A 157 -12.12 25.43 -4.18
CA ASN A 157 -13.54 25.35 -4.54
C ASN A 157 -14.34 24.74 -3.39
N VAL A 158 -15.26 25.53 -2.83
CA VAL A 158 -16.22 25.12 -1.79
C VAL A 158 -17.62 25.16 -2.38
N GLU A 159 -18.29 24.01 -2.40
CA GLU A 159 -19.66 23.81 -2.86
C GLU A 159 -20.50 23.31 -1.69
N GLU A 160 -21.44 24.13 -1.19
CA GLU A 160 -22.28 23.80 -0.03
C GLU A 160 -21.43 23.33 1.17
N ASP A 161 -21.57 22.06 1.54
CA ASP A 161 -20.85 21.40 2.65
C ASP A 161 -19.60 20.64 2.17
N TRP A 162 -19.13 20.86 0.95
CA TRP A 162 -17.99 20.13 0.36
C TRP A 162 -16.87 21.04 -0.10
N LYS A 163 -15.65 20.72 0.28
CA LYS A 163 -14.43 21.35 -0.25
C LYS A 163 -13.64 20.37 -1.11
N ARG A 164 -13.31 20.78 -2.34
CA ARG A 164 -12.53 19.95 -3.26
C ARG A 164 -11.03 20.17 -3.04
N VAL A 165 -10.27 19.09 -2.90
CA VAL A 165 -8.79 19.18 -2.82
C VAL A 165 -8.24 19.80 -4.11
N ASN A 166 -7.37 20.79 -3.99
CA ASN A 166 -6.76 21.47 -5.13
C ASN A 166 -5.83 20.52 -5.90
N THR A 167 -5.89 20.59 -7.23
CA THR A 167 -5.09 19.79 -8.17
C THR A 167 -4.24 20.66 -9.08
N LEU A 168 -3.37 20.07 -9.90
CA LEU A 168 -2.66 20.83 -10.94
C LEU A 168 -3.63 21.51 -11.93
N SER A 169 -4.73 20.83 -12.26
CA SER A 169 -5.80 21.35 -13.11
C SER A 169 -6.50 22.56 -12.47
N HIS A 170 -6.73 22.54 -11.15
CA HIS A 170 -7.30 23.68 -10.41
C HIS A 170 -6.50 24.97 -10.62
N TYR A 171 -5.17 24.88 -10.53
CA TYR A 171 -4.27 26.02 -10.74
C TYR A 171 -3.96 26.29 -12.22
N ASN A 172 -4.52 25.53 -13.16
CA ASN A 172 -4.21 25.58 -14.59
C ASN A 172 -2.70 25.46 -14.88
N VAL A 173 -2.01 24.58 -14.16
CA VAL A 173 -0.59 24.34 -14.36
C VAL A 173 -0.38 23.70 -15.75
N PRO A 174 0.46 24.29 -16.64
CA PRO A 174 0.64 23.78 -17.99
C PRO A 174 1.63 22.61 -18.05
N TYR A 175 1.60 21.86 -19.15
CA TYR A 175 2.64 20.88 -19.46
C TYR A 175 4.03 21.55 -19.48
N GLY A 176 5.03 20.91 -18.87
CA GLY A 176 6.37 21.45 -18.78
C GLY A 176 6.52 22.60 -17.76
N ALA A 177 5.57 22.76 -16.83
CA ALA A 177 5.69 23.72 -15.75
C ALA A 177 6.94 23.49 -14.89
N ARG A 178 7.50 24.58 -14.37
CA ARG A 178 8.70 24.58 -13.53
C ARG A 178 8.27 24.69 -12.07
N LEU A 179 8.44 23.61 -11.33
CA LEU A 179 8.09 23.49 -9.92
C LEU A 179 9.36 23.42 -9.06
N THR A 180 9.32 24.03 -7.89
CA THR A 180 10.42 23.96 -6.92
C THR A 180 9.88 23.50 -5.58
N LEU A 181 10.44 22.42 -5.03
CA LEU A 181 10.20 21.99 -3.65
C LEU A 181 11.04 22.84 -2.72
N VAL A 182 10.38 23.62 -1.87
CA VAL A 182 11.01 24.50 -0.88
C VAL A 182 10.60 24.06 0.52
N PRO A 183 11.50 24.04 1.51
CA PRO A 183 11.12 23.84 2.90
C PRO A 183 10.09 24.88 3.33
N LYS A 184 9.05 24.45 4.04
CA LYS A 184 8.23 25.36 4.82
C LYS A 184 9.17 25.98 5.85
N ALA A 185 9.29 27.31 5.88
CA ALA A 185 9.95 27.95 7.00
C ALA A 185 9.19 27.53 8.26
N THR A 186 9.85 26.79 9.15
CA THR A 186 9.35 26.64 10.50
C THR A 186 9.32 28.06 11.06
N THR A 187 8.12 28.62 11.24
CA THR A 187 7.91 29.59 12.30
C THR A 187 8.34 28.87 13.57
N THR A 188 9.60 29.05 13.94
CA THR A 188 10.02 29.00 15.33
C THR A 188 9.10 30.02 15.99
N CYS A 189 8.10 29.51 16.73
CA CYS A 189 7.35 30.32 17.66
C CYS A 189 8.37 31.12 18.46
N GLU A 190 8.11 32.41 18.56
CA GLU A 190 8.81 33.33 19.44
C GLU A 190 9.02 32.65 20.81
N ASP A 191 10.29 32.45 21.16
CA ASP A 191 10.72 32.14 22.51
C ASP A 191 10.28 33.28 23.43
N THR A 192 9.07 33.19 23.97
CA THR A 192 8.68 33.97 25.14
C THR A 192 9.01 33.13 26.37
N PRO A 193 9.86 33.63 27.28
CA PRO A 193 10.32 32.84 28.42
C PRO A 193 9.16 32.61 29.41
N ILE A 194 9.12 31.37 29.88
CA ILE A 194 8.23 30.79 30.88
C ILE A 194 8.18 31.69 32.13
N GLU A 195 7.02 32.30 32.41
CA GLU A 195 6.65 32.67 33.77
C GLU A 195 5.65 31.65 34.30
N ASN A 196 6.11 30.92 35.31
CA ASN A 196 5.35 29.97 36.11
C ASN A 196 4.16 30.67 36.77
N ASN A 197 2.94 30.16 36.56
CA ASN A 197 1.94 30.15 37.61
C ASN A 197 1.07 28.90 37.49
N THR A 198 1.20 28.10 38.55
CA THR A 198 0.33 27.00 38.95
C THR A 198 -1.12 27.44 38.94
N ASP A 199 -1.96 26.73 38.20
CA ASP A 199 -3.28 26.31 38.67
C ASP A 199 -3.84 25.25 37.71
N GLY A 200 -4.16 24.10 38.28
CA GLY A 200 -4.72 22.97 37.57
C GLY A 200 -6.12 23.30 37.07
N ASN A 201 -6.29 23.27 35.75
CA ASN A 201 -7.57 22.92 35.15
C ASN A 201 -7.32 22.11 33.88
N THR A 202 -7.56 20.81 34.01
CA THR A 202 -7.68 19.84 32.94
C THR A 202 -8.83 20.28 32.02
N LEU A 203 -8.52 21.11 31.02
CA LEU A 203 -9.45 21.42 29.94
C LEU A 203 -9.47 20.24 28.98
N SER A 204 -10.26 19.25 29.36
CA SER A 204 -10.95 18.35 28.44
C SER A 204 -11.44 19.18 27.26
N LEU A 205 -10.84 18.98 26.09
CA LEU A 205 -11.38 19.52 24.85
C LEU A 205 -12.74 18.87 24.64
N ASN A 206 -13.75 19.67 24.97
CA ASN A 206 -15.15 19.36 24.75
C ASN A 206 -15.33 18.92 23.29
N ILE A 207 -15.87 17.71 23.15
CA ILE A 207 -16.56 17.25 21.95
C ILE A 207 -17.74 18.21 21.76
N ALA A 208 -17.52 19.27 20.99
CA ALA A 208 -18.54 20.19 20.53
C ALA A 208 -18.57 20.08 18.99
N ASP A 209 -19.61 19.42 18.48
CA ASP A 209 -20.10 19.37 17.11
C ASP A 209 -19.06 19.39 15.97
N SER A 210 -18.64 18.19 15.53
CA SER A 210 -17.94 17.99 14.26
C SER A 210 -18.85 18.14 13.02
N ASP A 211 -20.08 18.62 13.17
CA ASP A 211 -21.08 18.70 12.09
C ASP A 211 -21.01 20.01 11.27
N SER A 212 -20.02 20.88 11.50
CA SER A 212 -19.91 22.18 10.81
C SER A 212 -18.69 22.37 9.91
N LEU A 213 -17.77 21.40 9.84
CA LEU A 213 -16.64 21.48 8.91
C LEU A 213 -17.03 20.87 7.54
N PRO A 214 -16.81 21.59 6.43
CA PRO A 214 -17.13 21.07 5.10
C PRO A 214 -16.31 19.81 4.81
N LYS A 215 -16.99 18.78 4.31
CA LYS A 215 -16.43 17.47 3.95
C LYS A 215 -15.46 17.60 2.78
N GLU A 216 -14.36 16.85 2.83
CA GLU A 216 -13.33 16.88 1.80
C GLU A 216 -13.60 15.82 0.72
N TRP A 217 -13.34 16.17 -0.54
CA TRP A 217 -13.40 15.23 -1.66
C TRP A 217 -12.36 15.57 -2.73
N HIS A 218 -11.94 14.58 -3.52
CA HIS A 218 -10.95 14.78 -4.59
C HIS A 218 -11.53 14.51 -5.99
N LEU A 219 -11.76 13.23 -6.32
CA LEU A 219 -12.26 12.78 -7.62
C LEU A 219 -13.69 12.24 -7.52
N VAL A 220 -14.02 11.54 -6.42
CA VAL A 220 -15.33 10.93 -6.19
C VAL A 220 -15.94 11.44 -4.90
N LYS A 221 -17.17 11.99 -4.96
CA LYS A 221 -17.95 12.33 -3.77
C LYS A 221 -18.56 11.04 -3.21
N ARG A 222 -18.32 10.73 -1.92
CA ARG A 222 -18.86 9.50 -1.29
C ARG A 222 -20.40 9.41 -1.32
N SER A 223 -21.10 10.55 -1.42
CA SER A 223 -22.56 10.61 -1.57
C SER A 223 -23.09 9.95 -2.84
N ASP A 224 -22.28 9.83 -3.89
CA ASP A 224 -22.71 9.24 -5.18
C ASP A 224 -22.79 7.71 -5.12
N HIS A 225 -22.31 7.09 -4.04
CA HIS A 225 -22.37 5.65 -3.80
C HIS A 225 -23.39 5.22 -2.73
N GLU A 226 -23.98 6.17 -1.99
CA GLU A 226 -25.09 5.90 -1.08
C GLU A 226 -26.41 6.14 -1.82
N ASP A 227 -26.99 5.05 -2.36
CA ASP A 227 -28.39 5.00 -2.78
C ASP A 227 -29.28 5.69 -1.72
N PRO A 228 -30.09 6.72 -2.05
CA PRO A 228 -30.94 7.44 -1.09
C PRO A 228 -32.08 6.62 -0.45
N GLN A 229 -32.05 5.28 -0.53
CA GLN A 229 -33.16 4.39 -0.17
C GLN A 229 -32.93 3.53 1.08
N LYS A 230 -32.20 4.00 2.10
CA LYS A 230 -32.15 3.31 3.40
C LYS A 230 -32.55 4.18 4.60
N GLY A 231 -33.69 4.85 4.47
CA GLY A 231 -34.54 5.18 5.61
C GLY A 231 -35.49 4.03 5.94
N LYS A 232 -35.02 2.94 6.60
CA LYS A 232 -35.87 2.06 7.43
C LYS A 232 -35.02 1.11 8.28
N LYS A 233 -35.45 1.03 9.55
CA LYS A 233 -34.80 0.50 10.75
C LYS A 233 -34.41 -1.00 10.69
N TYR A 234 -33.41 -1.33 11.53
CA TYR A 234 -32.89 -2.64 11.97
C TYR A 234 -31.71 -3.24 11.18
N PRO A 235 -30.51 -3.40 11.79
CA PRO A 235 -29.40 -4.11 11.17
C PRO A 235 -29.54 -5.61 11.42
N ILE A 236 -30.01 -6.35 10.43
CA ILE A 236 -29.78 -7.81 10.40
C ILE A 236 -28.35 -8.03 9.91
N LYS A 237 -27.47 -8.46 10.84
CA LYS A 237 -26.15 -9.03 10.53
C LYS A 237 -26.33 -10.20 9.56
N GLY A 238 -25.63 -10.17 8.43
CA GLY A 238 -25.51 -11.31 7.52
C GLY A 238 -26.19 -11.13 6.17
N ARG A 239 -25.54 -10.33 5.31
CA ARG A 239 -25.46 -10.46 3.83
C ARG A 239 -24.96 -9.14 3.28
N ARG A 240 -23.64 -8.96 3.25
CA ARG A 240 -23.05 -8.06 2.23
C ARG A 240 -23.48 -8.68 0.90
N ARG A 241 -24.41 -8.01 0.24
CA ARG A 241 -24.91 -8.38 -1.07
C ARG A 241 -23.73 -8.32 -2.03
N ASN A 242 -23.12 -9.46 -2.33
CA ASN A 242 -22.21 -9.64 -3.46
C ASN A 242 -23.03 -9.29 -4.72
N LYS A 243 -23.10 -8.01 -5.07
CA LYS A 243 -23.51 -7.59 -6.41
C LYS A 243 -22.44 -8.17 -7.32
N MET A 244 -22.83 -9.11 -8.20
CA MET A 244 -21.94 -9.70 -9.18
C MET A 244 -21.12 -8.59 -9.84
N VAL A 245 -19.80 -8.78 -9.88
CA VAL A 245 -18.90 -7.87 -10.59
C VAL A 245 -19.38 -7.87 -12.04
N SER A 246 -19.67 -6.68 -12.59
CA SER A 246 -20.04 -6.62 -14.01
C SER A 246 -18.88 -7.20 -14.82
N GLU A 247 -19.19 -8.04 -15.80
CA GLU A 247 -18.20 -8.72 -16.65
C GLU A 247 -17.19 -7.72 -17.26
N ALA A 248 -17.67 -6.52 -17.61
CA ALA A 248 -16.84 -5.42 -18.09
C ALA A 248 -15.77 -4.96 -17.08
N TYR A 249 -16.03 -5.05 -15.77
CA TYR A 249 -15.05 -4.71 -14.73
C TYR A 249 -14.02 -5.83 -14.54
N LEU A 250 -14.40 -7.10 -14.70
CA LEU A 250 -13.46 -8.23 -14.65
C LEU A 250 -12.46 -8.16 -15.80
N THR A 251 -12.92 -7.90 -17.03
CA THR A 251 -12.03 -7.72 -18.18
C THR A 251 -11.07 -6.54 -17.97
N GLN A 252 -11.54 -5.44 -17.38
CA GLN A 252 -10.67 -4.31 -17.01
C GLN A 252 -9.66 -4.65 -15.92
N LEU A 253 -10.01 -5.51 -14.96
CA LEU A 253 -9.10 -5.95 -13.89
C LEU A 253 -8.00 -6.85 -14.46
N MET A 254 -8.36 -7.80 -15.32
CA MET A 254 -7.39 -8.68 -15.99
C MET A 254 -6.39 -7.90 -16.85
N GLY A 255 -6.85 -6.88 -17.57
CA GLY A 255 -5.97 -6.00 -18.34
C GLY A 255 -4.97 -5.21 -17.48
N LYS A 256 -5.24 -5.01 -16.19
CA LYS A 256 -4.35 -4.30 -15.25
C LYS A 256 -3.30 -5.21 -14.61
N ILE A 257 -3.59 -6.50 -14.51
CA ILE A 257 -2.67 -7.52 -14.00
C ILE A 257 -1.60 -7.84 -15.04
N GLY A 258 -1.94 -7.83 -16.34
CA GLY A 258 -1.01 -8.19 -17.43
C GLY A 258 0.40 -7.57 -17.34
N PRO A 259 0.55 -6.23 -17.19
CA PRO A 259 1.88 -5.60 -17.06
C PRO A 259 2.68 -6.01 -15.82
N LEU A 260 2.02 -6.58 -14.80
CA LEU A 260 2.64 -7.04 -13.55
C LEU A 260 3.00 -8.53 -13.59
N GLN A 261 2.45 -9.29 -14.54
CA GLN A 261 2.59 -10.76 -14.63
C GLN A 261 4.04 -11.23 -14.52
N LYS A 262 4.94 -10.62 -15.31
CA LYS A 262 6.37 -10.99 -15.28
C LYS A 262 6.98 -10.85 -13.88
N PHE A 263 6.64 -9.79 -13.15
CA PHE A 263 7.17 -9.57 -11.79
C PHE A 263 6.59 -10.57 -10.78
N PHE A 264 5.36 -11.06 -11.01
CA PHE A 264 4.82 -12.18 -10.26
C PHE A 264 5.56 -13.46 -10.53
N ASP A 265 5.72 -13.79 -11.82
CA ASP A 265 6.38 -15.03 -12.24
C ASP A 265 7.83 -15.06 -11.72
N ASP A 266 8.57 -13.96 -11.86
CA ASP A 266 9.95 -13.84 -11.36
C ASP A 266 10.02 -14.05 -9.83
N LEU A 267 9.06 -13.51 -9.07
CA LEU A 267 8.99 -13.70 -7.61
C LEU A 267 8.62 -15.13 -7.24
N PHE A 268 7.60 -15.70 -7.89
CA PHE A 268 7.14 -17.07 -7.61
C PHE A 268 8.22 -18.09 -7.96
N GLU A 269 8.88 -17.91 -9.11
CA GLU A 269 10.01 -18.75 -9.50
C GLU A 269 11.13 -18.66 -8.46
N THR A 270 11.45 -17.45 -7.96
CA THR A 270 12.48 -17.30 -6.94
C THR A 270 12.10 -17.96 -5.60
N VAL A 271 10.83 -17.88 -5.21
CA VAL A 271 10.33 -18.44 -3.94
C VAL A 271 10.22 -19.96 -3.96
N PHE A 272 9.78 -20.54 -5.08
CA PHE A 272 9.50 -21.98 -5.21
C PHE A 272 10.60 -22.78 -5.91
N SER A 273 11.59 -22.14 -6.52
CA SER A 273 12.69 -22.88 -7.15
C SER A 273 13.67 -23.45 -6.14
N ALA A 274 14.08 -24.70 -6.37
CA ALA A 274 15.13 -25.36 -5.59
C ALA A 274 16.54 -24.81 -5.89
N VAL A 275 16.72 -24.17 -7.04
CA VAL A 275 17.96 -23.51 -7.48
C VAL A 275 17.59 -22.27 -8.27
N HIS A 276 17.84 -21.08 -7.72
CA HIS A 276 17.61 -19.82 -8.44
C HIS A 276 18.91 -19.01 -8.46
N ARG A 277 19.40 -18.67 -9.66
CA ARG A 277 20.64 -17.87 -9.87
C ARG A 277 21.89 -18.41 -9.16
N GLY A 278 22.00 -19.72 -9.01
CA GLY A 278 23.11 -20.35 -8.27
C GLY A 278 22.98 -20.31 -6.74
N CYS A 279 21.92 -19.70 -6.19
CA CYS A 279 21.55 -19.86 -4.79
C CYS A 279 21.00 -21.28 -4.59
N ALA A 280 21.61 -22.03 -3.67
CA ALA A 280 21.06 -23.31 -3.22
C ALA A 280 19.81 -23.09 -2.35
N LEU A 281 18.90 -24.06 -2.33
CA LEU A 281 17.76 -24.09 -1.42
C LEU A 281 18.23 -23.82 0.03
N PRO A 282 17.62 -22.87 0.76
CA PRO A 282 18.02 -22.61 2.13
C PRO A 282 17.90 -23.86 2.99
N LEU A 283 18.98 -24.23 3.70
CA LEU A 283 19.03 -25.45 4.51
C LEU A 283 17.91 -25.52 5.55
N ALA A 284 17.48 -24.37 6.07
CA ALA A 284 16.36 -24.25 6.99
C ALA A 284 15.04 -24.78 6.40
N VAL A 285 14.78 -24.54 5.12
CA VAL A 285 13.59 -25.04 4.42
C VAL A 285 13.67 -26.55 4.28
N LYS A 286 14.81 -27.07 3.80
CA LYS A 286 15.03 -28.51 3.67
C LYS A 286 14.86 -29.22 5.01
N PHE A 287 15.54 -28.72 6.04
CA PHE A 287 15.47 -29.28 7.40
C PHE A 287 14.05 -29.29 7.96
N MET A 288 13.32 -28.18 7.85
CA MET A 288 11.96 -28.12 8.38
C MET A 288 11.00 -29.02 7.60
N PHE A 289 11.16 -29.11 6.28
CA PHE A 289 10.30 -29.97 5.47
C PHE A 289 10.58 -31.45 5.71
N ASP A 290 11.85 -31.84 5.86
CA ASP A 290 12.23 -33.20 6.28
C ASP A 290 11.67 -33.52 7.67
N PHE A 291 11.76 -32.57 8.60
CA PHE A 291 11.18 -32.73 9.93
C PHE A 291 9.66 -32.97 9.86
N LEU A 292 8.93 -32.21 9.03
CA LEU A 292 7.49 -32.42 8.87
C LEU A 292 7.17 -33.78 8.24
N ASP A 293 7.98 -34.24 7.29
CA ASP A 293 7.85 -35.57 6.68
C ASP A 293 8.08 -36.68 7.72
N ASP A 294 9.12 -36.56 8.54
CA ASP A 294 9.41 -37.50 9.64
C ASP A 294 8.28 -37.51 10.68
N GLN A 295 7.72 -36.34 11.02
CA GLN A 295 6.58 -36.25 11.94
C GLN A 295 5.30 -36.87 11.36
N ALA A 296 5.07 -36.73 10.05
CA ALA A 296 3.95 -37.38 9.38
C ALA A 296 4.09 -38.91 9.43
N LEU A 297 5.28 -39.43 9.11
CA LEU A 297 5.59 -40.85 9.17
C LEU A 297 5.45 -41.40 10.60
N HIS A 298 5.96 -40.68 11.60
CA HIS A 298 5.87 -41.07 13.01
C HIS A 298 4.42 -41.21 13.51
N HIS A 299 3.51 -40.39 12.97
CA HIS A 299 2.09 -40.42 13.29
C HIS A 299 1.26 -41.30 12.34
N GLY A 300 1.90 -42.02 11.41
CA GLY A 300 1.21 -42.90 10.46
C GLY A 300 0.39 -42.16 9.40
N ILE A 301 0.74 -40.90 9.10
CA ILE A 301 0.09 -40.10 8.06
C ILE A 301 0.77 -40.39 6.73
N THR A 302 0.05 -41.05 5.83
CA THR A 302 0.53 -41.42 4.49
C THR A 302 -0.06 -40.54 3.39
N ASP A 303 -1.01 -39.66 3.72
CA ASP A 303 -1.67 -38.77 2.78
C ASP A 303 -0.76 -37.56 2.46
N GLU A 304 -0.32 -37.48 1.20
CA GLU A 304 0.56 -36.42 0.70
C GLU A 304 -0.08 -35.03 0.78
N GLU A 305 -1.41 -34.92 0.69
CA GLU A 305 -2.11 -33.64 0.76
C GLU A 305 -2.04 -33.03 2.17
N ILE A 306 -2.08 -33.87 3.20
CA ILE A 306 -1.91 -33.43 4.60
C ILE A 306 -0.50 -32.88 4.79
N VAL A 307 0.51 -33.60 4.32
CA VAL A 307 1.91 -33.19 4.42
C VAL A 307 2.17 -31.90 3.62
N HIS A 308 1.60 -31.79 2.42
CA HIS A 308 1.64 -30.57 1.64
C HIS A 308 1.01 -29.40 2.41
N SER A 309 -0.17 -29.60 3.02
CA SER A 309 -0.83 -28.58 3.84
C SER A 309 0.06 -28.13 4.99
N TRP A 310 0.75 -29.03 5.67
CA TRP A 310 1.69 -28.68 6.76
C TRP A 310 2.84 -27.82 6.25
N LYS A 311 3.45 -28.20 5.12
CA LYS A 311 4.55 -27.44 4.50
C LYS A 311 4.08 -26.04 4.05
N SER A 312 2.92 -25.95 3.41
CA SER A 312 2.28 -24.68 3.00
C SER A 312 2.00 -23.79 4.21
N ASN A 313 1.41 -24.36 5.27
CA ASN A 313 1.10 -23.67 6.51
C ASN A 313 2.35 -23.25 7.28
N ALA A 314 3.46 -23.99 7.19
CA ALA A 314 4.69 -23.69 7.92
C ALA A 314 5.46 -22.51 7.32
N LEU A 315 5.56 -22.44 5.98
CA LEU A 315 6.45 -21.49 5.30
C LEU A 315 5.71 -20.56 4.33
N PRO A 316 5.19 -20.97 3.16
CA PRO A 316 4.53 -20.08 2.20
C PRO A 316 3.46 -19.17 2.83
N LEU A 317 2.51 -19.76 3.55
CA LEU A 317 1.35 -19.04 4.07
C LEU A 317 1.67 -18.14 5.28
N ARG A 318 2.80 -18.37 5.95
CA ARG A 318 3.22 -17.62 7.15
C ARG A 318 4.28 -16.57 6.85
N PHE A 319 5.32 -16.98 6.15
CA PHE A 319 6.48 -16.15 5.89
C PHE A 319 6.28 -15.34 4.60
N TRP A 320 6.04 -16.01 3.47
CA TRP A 320 6.00 -15.34 2.17
C TRP A 320 4.77 -14.45 1.99
N VAL A 321 3.58 -14.92 2.37
CA VAL A 321 2.35 -14.09 2.37
C VAL A 321 2.54 -12.82 3.20
N ASN A 322 3.18 -12.93 4.36
CA ASN A 322 3.42 -11.79 5.23
C ASN A 322 4.42 -10.79 4.62
N LEU A 323 5.46 -11.28 3.93
CA LEU A 323 6.42 -10.41 3.24
C LEU A 323 5.86 -9.75 1.99
N ILE A 324 5.03 -10.46 1.22
CA ILE A 324 4.34 -9.91 0.04
C ILE A 324 3.38 -8.80 0.47
N THR A 325 2.61 -9.01 1.54
CA THR A 325 1.71 -7.98 2.08
C THR A 325 2.45 -6.83 2.75
N ASN A 326 3.57 -7.10 3.42
CA ASN A 326 4.33 -6.11 4.19
C ASN A 326 5.79 -6.01 3.74
N PRO A 327 6.06 -5.51 2.51
CA PRO A 327 7.42 -5.35 2.00
C PRO A 327 8.24 -4.34 2.83
N ASN A 328 7.57 -3.45 3.57
CA ASN A 328 8.19 -2.52 4.52
C ASN A 328 8.84 -3.21 5.73
N PHE A 329 8.67 -4.52 5.92
CA PHE A 329 9.46 -5.29 6.89
C PHE A 329 10.89 -5.56 6.43
N VAL A 330 11.13 -5.54 5.11
CA VAL A 330 12.44 -5.81 4.51
C VAL A 330 13.06 -4.53 3.97
N PHE A 331 12.26 -3.63 3.42
CA PHE A 331 12.73 -2.41 2.76
C PHE A 331 12.28 -1.15 3.50
N ASP A 332 13.13 -0.12 3.47
CA ASP A 332 12.80 1.23 3.94
C ASP A 332 12.00 1.98 2.86
N ILE A 333 10.71 1.67 2.79
CA ILE A 333 9.76 2.16 1.79
C ILE A 333 8.45 2.62 2.44
N HIS A 334 7.75 3.53 1.76
CA HIS A 334 6.38 3.90 2.11
C HIS A 334 5.37 3.10 1.30
N LYS A 335 4.46 2.42 2.00
CA LYS A 335 3.34 1.67 1.44
C LYS A 335 2.05 2.46 1.66
N SER A 336 1.41 2.91 0.58
CA SER A 336 0.08 3.55 0.65
C SER A 336 -1.03 2.53 0.90
N ASN A 337 -2.19 2.98 1.41
CA ASN A 337 -3.34 2.11 1.67
C ASN A 337 -3.87 1.43 0.38
N THR A 338 -3.85 2.17 -0.74
CA THR A 338 -4.22 1.65 -2.06
C THR A 338 -3.32 0.51 -2.47
N LEU A 339 -2.01 0.69 -2.29
CA LEU A 339 -1.00 -0.31 -2.62
C LEU A 339 -1.06 -1.52 -1.67
N ASP A 340 -1.31 -1.29 -0.38
CA ASP A 340 -1.55 -2.35 0.61
C ASP A 340 -2.72 -3.26 0.19
N THR A 341 -3.83 -2.65 -0.22
CA THR A 341 -5.00 -3.41 -0.70
C THR A 341 -4.67 -4.23 -1.95
N CYS A 342 -3.85 -3.67 -2.86
CA CYS A 342 -3.41 -4.38 -4.06
C CYS A 342 -2.47 -5.54 -3.73
N LEU A 343 -1.48 -5.33 -2.83
CA LEU A 343 -0.58 -6.38 -2.35
C LEU A 343 -1.36 -7.50 -1.66
N GLY A 344 -2.46 -7.17 -0.96
CA GLY A 344 -3.38 -8.15 -0.40
C GLY A 344 -4.00 -9.08 -1.45
N VAL A 345 -4.41 -8.58 -2.62
CA VAL A 345 -4.94 -9.41 -3.72
C VAL A 345 -3.89 -10.43 -4.18
N LEU A 346 -2.63 -10.02 -4.24
CA LEU A 346 -1.54 -10.85 -4.75
C LEU A 346 -1.11 -11.89 -3.73
N ALA A 347 -1.11 -11.50 -2.46
CA ALA A 347 -0.95 -12.42 -1.37
C ALA A 347 -2.06 -13.49 -1.38
N HIS A 348 -3.31 -13.12 -1.70
CA HIS A 348 -4.38 -14.09 -1.92
C HIS A 348 -4.09 -15.05 -3.09
N THR A 349 -3.67 -14.55 -4.25
CA THR A 349 -3.26 -15.41 -5.38
C THR A 349 -2.10 -16.35 -5.01
N PHE A 350 -1.13 -15.87 -4.23
CA PHE A 350 -0.03 -16.69 -3.71
C PHE A 350 -0.54 -17.77 -2.74
N MET A 351 -1.49 -17.43 -1.85
CA MET A 351 -2.13 -18.40 -0.95
C MET A 351 -2.88 -19.48 -1.72
N ASP A 352 -3.67 -19.08 -2.72
CA ASP A 352 -4.43 -20.00 -3.57
C ASP A 352 -3.50 -20.97 -4.33
N SER A 353 -2.33 -20.49 -4.76
CA SER A 353 -1.31 -21.31 -5.42
C SER A 353 -0.67 -22.37 -4.49
N CYS A 354 -0.79 -22.20 -3.17
CA CYS A 354 -0.29 -23.15 -2.17
C CYS A 354 -1.38 -24.08 -1.62
N SER A 355 -2.62 -23.95 -2.11
CA SER A 355 -3.79 -24.69 -1.66
C SER A 355 -4.04 -25.92 -2.52
N THR A 356 -4.53 -27.00 -1.91
CA THR A 356 -4.96 -28.23 -2.58
C THR A 356 -6.49 -28.33 -2.74
N SER A 357 -7.22 -27.22 -2.52
CA SER A 357 -8.69 -27.17 -2.54
C SER A 357 -9.31 -27.41 -3.92
#